data_AF-A0A2U1MFM3-F1
#
_entry.id   AF-A0A2U1MFM3-F1
#
_cell.length_a   1.000
_cell.length_b   1.000
_cell.length_c   1.000
_cell.angle_alpha   90.00
_cell.angle_beta   90.00
_cell.angle_gamma   90.00
#
_symmetry.space_group_name_H-M   'P 1'
#
loop_
_entity.id
_entity.type
_entity.pdbx_description
1 polymer ?
#
loop_
_entity_poly.entity_id
_entity_poly.type
_entity_poly.pdbx_seq_one_letter_code
_entity_poly.pdbx_strand_id
1 'polypeptide(L)'
;MFRNTVLGPWLDLRSEDHDNHVLNFMLQHQKHIDNPSYETPLYFEIDKHTLEFGRREFWLLTGLRFSKISLKHLEESVSGFCERIFSGIERIKGYDLIRVLQSESFNKMSNEDAMRLCLLLALVYVLMGQELRHVMSNEILCLVDDFYAWDAFPWGEYMWREFHDRVYNVVSKKRKTHLEEYIKLGPSYTATYSLYGFIFALKVDAVEGELSDWAAAKVQDMMLKSASWVVNGIEHGKVYQVYDRVRTHIVRITEGTCTCRKWQLLGLPCGHAIAVGRKRGGKSPSRGTQRSTGSSQTQNGRPQNRRVNSQGSQRSMPFGYDPVNLADP
;
A
#
# COMPACT_ATOMS: atom_id res chain seq x y z
N MET A 1 -9.65 15.35 -21.95
CA MET A 1 -9.47 16.53 -21.08
C MET A 1 -8.80 16.12 -19.77
N PHE A 2 -9.37 15.21 -18.97
CA PHE A 2 -8.73 14.73 -17.73
C PHE A 2 -7.34 14.14 -17.89
N ARG A 3 -7.11 13.31 -18.92
CA ARG A 3 -5.78 12.74 -19.19
C ARG A 3 -4.67 13.77 -19.43
N ASN A 4 -5.03 15.03 -19.72
CA ASN A 4 -4.09 16.11 -19.98
C ASN A 4 -3.80 16.95 -18.72
N THR A 5 -4.44 16.66 -17.58
CA THR A 5 -4.17 17.32 -16.31
C THR A 5 -2.96 16.68 -15.63
N VAL A 6 -2.43 17.33 -14.60
CA VAL A 6 -1.30 16.81 -13.82
C VAL A 6 -1.56 15.44 -13.17
N LEU A 7 -2.83 15.07 -12.96
CA LEU A 7 -3.24 13.79 -12.36
C LEU A 7 -3.54 12.70 -13.40
N GLY A 8 -3.64 13.06 -14.68
CA GLY A 8 -3.99 12.15 -15.76
C GLY A 8 -3.17 10.85 -15.81
N PRO A 9 -1.83 10.91 -15.72
CA PRO A 9 -0.98 9.71 -15.77
C PRO A 9 -1.25 8.69 -14.65
N TRP A 10 -1.75 9.14 -13.50
CA TRP A 10 -1.97 8.29 -12.33
C TRP A 10 -3.25 7.44 -12.42
N LEU A 11 -4.12 7.70 -13.41
CA LEU A 11 -5.35 6.93 -13.62
C LEU A 11 -5.11 5.55 -14.26
N ASP A 12 -3.97 5.35 -14.93
CA ASP A 12 -3.67 4.10 -15.63
C ASP A 12 -2.88 3.10 -14.78
N LEU A 13 -2.59 3.46 -13.52
CA LEU A 13 -1.85 2.58 -12.62
C LEU A 13 -2.65 1.34 -12.27
N ARG A 14 -2.01 0.19 -12.46
CA ARG A 14 -2.58 -1.10 -12.06
C ARG A 14 -2.17 -1.37 -10.62
N SER A 15 -3.14 -1.73 -9.77
CA SER A 15 -2.89 -2.23 -8.42
C SER A 15 -3.22 -3.70 -8.34
N GLU A 16 -2.35 -4.50 -7.73
CA GLU A 16 -2.63 -5.89 -7.39
C GLU A 16 -3.02 -6.02 -5.91
N ASP A 17 -3.80 -7.06 -5.58
CA ASP A 17 -4.31 -7.29 -4.22
C ASP A 17 -3.19 -7.58 -3.19
N HIS A 18 -2.04 -8.07 -3.66
CA HIS A 18 -0.91 -8.45 -2.81
C HIS A 18 -0.09 -7.26 -2.27
N ASP A 19 -0.27 -6.08 -2.86
CA ASP A 19 0.55 -4.91 -2.58
C ASP A 19 0.33 -4.36 -1.16
N ASN A 20 -0.88 -4.55 -0.61
CA ASN A 20 -1.20 -4.16 0.76
C ASN A 20 -0.39 -4.95 1.81
N HIS A 21 -0.01 -6.20 1.49
CA HIS A 21 0.83 -7.00 2.39
C HIS A 21 2.27 -6.50 2.40
N VAL A 22 2.80 -6.08 1.25
CA VAL A 22 4.15 -5.50 1.13
C VAL A 22 4.21 -4.17 1.87
N LEU A 23 3.22 -3.29 1.67
CA LEU A 23 3.13 -2.03 2.39
C LEU A 23 3.06 -2.21 3.90
N ASN A 24 2.16 -3.09 4.39
CA ASN A 24 2.08 -3.36 5.82
C ASN A 24 3.37 -4.00 6.36
N PHE A 25 4.06 -4.83 5.57
CA PHE A 25 5.36 -5.36 5.93
C PHE A 25 6.40 -4.25 6.10
N MET A 26 6.55 -3.34 5.12
CA MET A 26 7.48 -2.22 5.21
C MET A 26 7.18 -1.34 6.42
N LEU A 27 5.91 -0.95 6.63
CA LEU A 27 5.51 -0.10 7.75
C LEU A 27 5.78 -0.73 9.12
N GLN A 28 5.74 -2.06 9.24
CA GLN A 28 6.14 -2.76 10.47
C GLN A 28 7.65 -2.75 10.72
N HIS A 29 8.44 -2.58 9.66
CA HIS A 29 9.90 -2.48 9.70
C HIS A 29 10.39 -1.03 9.63
N GLN A 30 9.48 -0.07 9.70
CA GLN A 30 9.86 1.33 9.78
C GLN A 30 10.61 1.59 11.10
N LYS A 31 11.81 2.14 10.99
CA LYS A 31 12.58 2.66 12.11
C LYS A 31 11.83 3.83 12.74
N HIS A 32 11.61 3.75 14.04
CA HIS A 32 11.01 4.87 14.77
C HIS A 32 11.99 6.03 14.86
N ILE A 33 11.53 7.22 14.46
CA ILE A 33 12.27 8.48 14.63
C ILE A 33 11.38 9.48 15.35
N ASP A 34 11.93 10.09 16.40
CA ASP A 34 11.24 11.13 17.15
C ASP A 34 11.28 12.46 16.38
N ASN A 35 10.15 13.16 16.35
CA ASN A 35 9.99 14.48 15.74
C ASN A 35 10.59 14.61 14.31
N PRO A 36 10.19 13.73 13.37
CA PRO A 36 10.68 13.80 12.00
C PRO A 36 10.22 15.10 11.33
N SER A 37 11.13 15.71 10.56
CA SER A 37 10.79 16.83 9.67
C SER A 37 10.31 16.28 8.32
N TYR A 38 9.69 17.11 7.48
CA TYR A 38 9.33 16.70 6.12
C TYR A 38 10.54 16.36 5.22
N GLU A 39 11.77 16.67 5.65
CA GLU A 39 13.00 16.25 4.97
C GLU A 39 13.55 14.92 5.50
N THR A 40 13.00 14.40 6.60
CA THR A 40 13.44 13.16 7.21
C THR A 40 12.85 11.98 6.43
N PRO A 41 13.68 11.12 5.79
CA PRO A 41 13.18 9.95 5.08
C PRO A 41 12.54 8.94 6.04
N LEU A 42 11.63 8.13 5.52
CA LEU A 42 11.23 6.90 6.18
C LEU A 42 12.36 5.90 5.99
N TYR A 43 12.91 5.40 7.10
CA TYR A 43 13.90 4.33 7.08
C TYR A 43 13.21 3.00 7.36
N PHE A 44 13.42 2.00 6.51
CA PHE A 44 12.91 0.65 6.68
C PHE A 44 14.07 -0.31 6.91
N GLU A 45 14.10 -0.96 8.08
CA GLU A 45 15.16 -1.91 8.46
C GLU A 45 14.71 -3.33 8.11
N ILE A 46 15.15 -3.84 6.97
CA ILE A 46 14.77 -5.15 6.44
C ILE A 46 16.02 -6.04 6.35
N ASP A 47 16.10 -7.01 7.25
CA ASP A 47 17.28 -7.87 7.45
C ASP A 47 18.56 -7.05 7.69
N LYS A 48 19.49 -7.04 6.72
CA LYS A 48 20.76 -6.30 6.77
C LYS A 48 20.74 -5.03 5.92
N HIS A 49 19.59 -4.69 5.35
CA HIS A 49 19.45 -3.55 4.44
C HIS A 49 18.61 -2.46 5.10
N THR A 50 19.00 -1.22 4.87
CA THR A 50 18.22 -0.03 5.22
C THR A 50 17.71 0.61 3.95
N LEU A 51 16.39 0.76 3.87
CA LEU A 51 15.74 1.41 2.73
C LEU A 51 15.32 2.79 3.14
N GLU A 52 15.41 3.73 2.21
CA GLU A 52 15.06 5.11 2.43
C GLU A 52 13.97 5.52 1.45
N PHE A 53 12.87 6.01 1.98
CA PHE A 53 11.82 6.63 1.18
C PHE A 53 11.57 8.04 1.71
N GLY A 54 12.13 9.02 1.01
CA GLY A 54 12.05 10.42 1.39
C GLY A 54 11.29 11.27 0.38
N ARG A 55 11.34 12.57 0.65
CA ARG A 55 10.73 13.62 -0.19
C ARG A 55 11.22 13.55 -1.64
N ARG A 56 12.50 13.22 -1.84
CA ARG A 56 13.13 13.13 -3.16
C ARG A 56 12.60 11.95 -3.95
N GLU A 57 12.52 10.77 -3.33
CA GLU A 57 12.01 9.55 -3.97
C GLU A 57 10.55 9.74 -4.35
N PHE A 58 9.74 10.30 -3.44
CA PHE A 58 8.36 10.67 -3.72
C PHE A 58 8.25 11.65 -4.90
N TRP A 59 9.10 12.68 -4.96
CA TRP A 59 9.12 13.62 -6.08
C TRP A 59 9.44 12.94 -7.41
N LEU A 60 10.49 12.12 -7.45
CA LEU A 60 10.94 11.43 -8.66
C LEU A 60 9.88 10.45 -9.18
N LEU A 61 9.25 9.70 -8.28
CA LEU A 61 8.19 8.74 -8.62
C LEU A 61 6.93 9.45 -9.08
N THR A 62 6.52 10.50 -8.36
CA THR A 62 5.25 11.15 -8.65
C THR A 62 5.32 12.06 -9.88
N GLY A 63 6.50 12.61 -10.18
CA GLY A 63 6.68 13.65 -11.19
C GLY A 63 5.92 14.95 -10.87
N LEU A 64 5.32 15.06 -9.68
CA LEU A 64 4.51 16.19 -9.28
C LEU A 64 5.38 17.36 -8.85
N ARG A 65 4.84 18.56 -8.91
CA ARG A 65 5.58 19.78 -8.55
C ARG A 65 5.78 19.89 -7.04
N PHE A 66 7.02 20.17 -6.63
CA PHE A 66 7.39 20.52 -5.26
C PHE A 66 7.75 22.01 -5.19
N SER A 67 7.05 22.75 -4.33
CA SER A 67 7.30 24.18 -4.08
C SER A 67 6.62 24.59 -2.77
N LYS A 68 6.80 25.84 -2.35
CA LYS A 68 6.10 26.40 -1.19
C LYS A 68 4.59 26.39 -1.44
N ILE A 69 3.85 25.73 -0.57
CA ILE A 69 2.38 25.75 -0.57
C ILE A 69 1.90 27.06 0.03
N SER A 70 0.96 27.71 -0.65
CA SER A 70 0.20 28.83 -0.10
C SER A 70 -1.23 28.79 -0.62
N LEU A 71 -2.17 28.59 0.29
CA LEU A 71 -3.62 28.61 0.01
C LEU A 71 -4.33 29.80 0.68
N LYS A 72 -3.58 30.69 1.36
CA LYS A 72 -4.13 31.80 2.14
C LYS A 72 -5.04 32.74 1.35
N HIS A 73 -4.73 32.94 0.06
CA HIS A 73 -5.51 33.77 -0.83
C HIS A 73 -6.92 33.20 -1.11
N LEU A 74 -7.17 31.93 -0.75
CA LEU A 74 -8.45 31.23 -0.95
C LEU A 74 -9.24 31.04 0.34
N GLU A 75 -8.72 31.39 1.52
CA GLU A 75 -9.38 31.14 2.81
C GLU A 75 -10.77 31.79 2.89
N GLU A 76 -10.93 32.98 2.32
CA GLU A 76 -12.20 33.74 2.27
C GLU A 76 -12.91 33.66 0.91
N SER A 77 -12.37 32.87 -0.03
CA SER A 77 -12.96 32.72 -1.36
C SER A 77 -14.14 31.77 -1.33
N VAL A 78 -15.09 31.98 -2.25
CA VAL A 78 -16.24 31.10 -2.46
C VAL A 78 -16.11 30.46 -3.83
N SER A 79 -16.27 29.13 -3.89
CA SER A 79 -16.19 28.41 -5.16
C SER A 79 -17.49 28.57 -5.97
N GLY A 80 -17.37 29.16 -7.15
CA GLY A 80 -18.49 29.30 -8.08
C GLY A 80 -18.99 27.95 -8.60
N PHE A 81 -18.11 26.98 -8.79
CA PHE A 81 -18.49 25.59 -9.05
C PHE A 81 -19.35 25.02 -7.92
N CYS A 82 -18.96 25.23 -6.67
CA CYS A 82 -19.71 24.70 -5.52
C CYS A 82 -21.08 25.35 -5.38
N GLU A 83 -21.21 26.66 -5.60
CA GLU A 83 -22.51 27.34 -5.61
C GLU A 83 -23.46 26.75 -6.66
N ARG A 84 -22.95 26.43 -7.86
CA ARG A 84 -23.76 25.84 -8.94
C ARG A 84 -24.16 24.39 -8.67
N ILE A 85 -23.22 23.58 -8.19
CA ILE A 85 -23.39 22.12 -8.14
C ILE A 85 -23.86 21.60 -6.78
N PHE A 86 -23.45 22.26 -5.70
CA PHE A 86 -23.69 21.85 -4.31
C PHE A 86 -24.49 22.90 -3.53
N SER A 87 -25.35 23.67 -4.21
CA SER A 87 -26.21 24.69 -3.60
C SER A 87 -26.92 24.16 -2.35
N GLY A 88 -26.73 24.87 -1.22
CA GLY A 88 -27.31 24.52 0.08
C GLY A 88 -26.52 23.49 0.89
N ILE A 89 -25.33 23.07 0.43
CA ILE A 89 -24.44 22.16 1.17
C ILE A 89 -23.23 22.95 1.66
N GLU A 90 -23.18 23.25 2.96
CA GLU A 90 -22.05 24.00 3.54
C GLU A 90 -20.78 23.15 3.72
N ARG A 91 -20.93 21.85 3.97
CA ARG A 91 -19.83 20.94 4.32
C ARG A 91 -19.74 19.79 3.33
N ILE A 92 -19.16 20.07 2.17
CA ILE A 92 -19.04 19.13 1.07
C ILE A 92 -18.12 17.96 1.45
N LYS A 93 -18.63 16.75 1.28
CA LYS A 93 -17.95 15.48 1.53
C LYS A 93 -17.89 14.64 0.25
N GLY A 94 -17.09 13.59 0.26
CA GLY A 94 -16.92 12.70 -0.89
C GLY A 94 -18.22 12.02 -1.30
N TYR A 95 -19.10 11.72 -0.33
CA TYR A 95 -20.44 11.21 -0.63
C TYR A 95 -21.27 12.17 -1.48
N ASP A 96 -21.11 13.48 -1.31
CA ASP A 96 -21.85 14.47 -2.08
C ASP A 96 -21.35 14.48 -3.53
N LEU A 97 -20.04 14.37 -3.75
CA LEU A 97 -19.45 14.27 -5.08
C LEU A 97 -19.89 13.00 -5.81
N ILE A 98 -19.87 11.85 -5.12
CA ILE A 98 -20.34 10.57 -5.68
C ILE A 98 -21.83 10.62 -6.02
N ARG A 99 -22.65 11.24 -5.16
CA ARG A 99 -24.08 11.42 -5.42
C ARG A 99 -24.33 12.24 -6.69
N VAL A 100 -23.57 13.32 -6.89
CA VAL A 100 -23.65 14.11 -8.12
C VAL A 100 -23.23 13.28 -9.32
N LEU A 101 -22.09 12.57 -9.23
CA LEU A 101 -21.58 11.72 -10.30
C LEU A 101 -22.57 10.63 -10.74
N GLN A 102 -23.35 10.09 -9.80
CA GLN A 102 -24.34 9.04 -10.05
C GLN A 102 -25.72 9.56 -10.46
N SER A 103 -25.97 10.86 -10.34
CA SER A 103 -27.27 11.45 -10.68
C SER A 103 -27.37 11.83 -12.16
N GLU A 104 -28.59 11.93 -12.68
CA GLU A 104 -28.84 12.36 -14.05
C GLU A 104 -28.31 13.77 -14.37
N SER A 105 -28.12 14.63 -13.36
CA SER A 105 -27.54 15.96 -13.54
C SER A 105 -26.10 15.91 -14.01
N PHE A 106 -25.36 14.81 -13.78
CA PHE A 106 -24.00 14.62 -14.30
C PHE A 106 -23.94 14.61 -15.83
N ASN A 107 -24.95 14.05 -16.49
CA ASN A 107 -25.00 14.06 -17.95
C ASN A 107 -25.43 15.42 -18.53
N LYS A 108 -25.92 16.33 -17.67
CA LYS A 108 -26.46 17.64 -18.06
C LYS A 108 -25.52 18.80 -17.66
N MET A 109 -24.50 18.55 -16.86
CA MET A 109 -23.53 19.57 -16.44
C MET A 109 -22.56 19.93 -17.58
N SER A 110 -21.94 21.10 -17.43
CA SER A 110 -20.88 21.52 -18.34
C SER A 110 -19.69 20.54 -18.26
N ASN A 111 -18.98 20.38 -19.38
CA ASN A 111 -17.75 19.56 -19.39
C ASN A 111 -16.73 20.06 -18.35
N GLU A 112 -16.68 21.36 -18.09
CA GLU A 112 -15.79 21.93 -17.09
C GLU A 112 -16.19 21.54 -15.67
N ASP A 113 -17.47 21.63 -15.31
CA ASP A 113 -17.92 21.26 -13.96
C ASP A 113 -17.82 19.75 -13.73
N ALA A 114 -18.06 18.93 -14.76
CA ALA A 114 -17.79 17.50 -14.71
C ALA A 114 -16.30 17.22 -14.46
N MET A 115 -15.42 17.97 -15.15
CA MET A 115 -13.98 17.91 -14.96
C MET A 115 -13.55 18.29 -13.54
N ARG A 116 -14.10 19.39 -12.98
CA ARG A 116 -13.86 19.82 -11.59
C ARG A 116 -14.25 18.72 -10.60
N LEU A 117 -15.44 18.16 -10.76
CA LEU A 117 -15.94 17.05 -9.94
C LEU A 117 -14.99 15.84 -9.96
N CYS A 118 -14.57 15.42 -11.17
CA CYS A 118 -13.67 14.30 -11.34
C CYS A 118 -12.27 14.59 -10.74
N LEU A 119 -11.76 15.82 -10.86
CA LEU A 119 -10.46 16.21 -10.31
C LEU A 119 -10.46 16.14 -8.79
N LEU A 120 -11.51 16.66 -8.15
CA LEU A 120 -11.68 16.56 -6.71
C LEU A 120 -11.78 15.10 -6.23
N LEU A 121 -12.56 14.26 -6.94
CA LEU A 121 -12.69 12.84 -6.62
C LEU A 121 -11.35 12.10 -6.73
N ALA A 122 -10.67 12.27 -7.87
CA ALA A 122 -9.39 11.63 -8.13
C ALA A 122 -8.33 12.07 -7.12
N LEU A 123 -8.17 13.37 -6.91
CA LEU A 123 -7.18 13.90 -5.98
C LEU A 123 -7.42 13.42 -4.56
N VAL A 124 -8.60 13.74 -4.00
CA VAL A 124 -8.82 13.66 -2.56
C VAL A 124 -9.10 12.24 -2.10
N TYR A 125 -9.90 11.49 -2.86
CA TYR A 125 -10.40 10.20 -2.42
C TYR A 125 -9.66 9.03 -3.07
N VAL A 126 -9.12 9.19 -4.29
CA VAL A 126 -8.33 8.14 -4.94
C VAL A 126 -6.85 8.27 -4.59
N LEU A 127 -6.20 9.38 -4.95
CA LEU A 127 -4.76 9.54 -4.75
C LEU A 127 -4.44 9.74 -3.27
N MET A 128 -5.05 10.72 -2.60
CA MET A 128 -4.80 10.97 -1.18
C MET A 128 -5.46 9.95 -0.25
N GLY A 129 -6.35 9.09 -0.76
CA GLY A 129 -6.96 8.01 0.00
C GLY A 129 -7.86 8.46 1.17
N GLN A 130 -8.37 9.69 1.14
CA GLN A 130 -9.27 10.18 2.19
C GLN A 130 -10.56 9.35 2.20
N GLU A 131 -11.15 9.15 3.39
CA GLU A 131 -12.47 8.50 3.43
C GLU A 131 -13.58 9.47 2.99
N LEU A 132 -14.58 8.99 2.26
CA LEU A 132 -15.68 9.80 1.71
C LEU A 132 -16.48 10.61 2.75
N ARG A 133 -16.40 10.25 4.04
CA ARG A 133 -17.04 11.01 5.14
C ARG A 133 -16.31 12.30 5.51
N HIS A 134 -15.04 12.45 5.13
CA HIS A 134 -14.25 13.63 5.43
C HIS A 134 -14.69 14.82 4.59
N VAL A 135 -14.78 15.97 5.25
CA VAL A 135 -15.14 17.25 4.64
C VAL A 135 -13.94 17.78 3.88
N MET A 136 -14.16 18.22 2.65
CA MET A 136 -13.12 18.80 1.82
C MET A 136 -12.78 20.22 2.30
N SER A 137 -11.52 20.63 2.16
CA SER A 137 -11.12 21.99 2.52
C SER A 137 -11.67 22.99 1.50
N ASN A 138 -12.04 24.18 1.98
CA ASN A 138 -12.60 25.23 1.12
C ASN A 138 -11.61 25.68 0.06
N GLU A 139 -10.32 25.71 0.40
CA GLU A 139 -9.26 26.16 -0.48
C GLU A 139 -9.08 25.20 -1.66
N ILE A 140 -9.23 23.89 -1.45
CA ILE A 140 -9.18 22.88 -2.53
C ILE A 140 -10.42 23.00 -3.42
N LEU A 141 -11.59 23.27 -2.82
CA LEU A 141 -12.83 23.51 -3.56
C LEU A 141 -12.76 24.79 -4.40
N CYS A 142 -12.11 25.85 -3.91
CA CYS A 142 -11.88 27.07 -4.68
C CYS A 142 -10.79 26.89 -5.75
N LEU A 143 -9.73 26.14 -5.45
CA LEU A 143 -8.62 25.93 -6.38
C LEU A 143 -9.07 25.22 -7.67
N VAL A 144 -10.07 24.33 -7.60
CA VAL A 144 -10.55 23.61 -8.79
C VAL A 144 -11.32 24.50 -9.76
N ASP A 145 -11.76 25.70 -9.35
CA ASP A 145 -12.42 26.64 -10.26
C ASP A 145 -11.48 27.12 -11.38
N ASP A 146 -10.19 27.26 -11.07
CA ASP A 146 -9.14 27.66 -12.00
C ASP A 146 -8.22 26.48 -12.34
N PHE A 147 -8.42 25.90 -13.53
CA PHE A 147 -7.60 24.77 -13.99
C PHE A 147 -6.11 25.11 -14.15
N TYR A 148 -5.77 26.35 -14.48
CA TYR A 148 -4.37 26.76 -14.60
C TYR A 148 -3.72 26.83 -13.22
N ALA A 149 -4.39 27.43 -12.24
CA ALA A 149 -3.94 27.43 -10.85
C ALA A 149 -3.85 26.01 -10.28
N TRP A 150 -4.84 25.16 -10.58
CA TRP A 150 -4.86 23.75 -10.19
C TRP A 150 -3.65 22.98 -10.72
N ASP A 151 -3.36 23.05 -12.02
CA ASP A 151 -2.23 22.33 -12.62
C ASP A 151 -0.87 22.92 -12.19
N ALA A 152 -0.81 24.23 -11.91
CA ALA A 152 0.40 24.89 -11.42
C ALA A 152 0.68 24.64 -9.92
N PHE A 153 -0.32 24.23 -9.15
CA PHE A 153 -0.23 24.02 -7.71
C PHE A 153 0.80 22.93 -7.35
N PRO A 154 1.59 23.10 -6.27
CA PRO A 154 2.59 22.11 -5.87
C PRO A 154 1.96 20.88 -5.20
N TRP A 155 1.22 20.08 -5.98
CA TRP A 155 0.57 18.84 -5.50
C TRP A 155 1.56 17.84 -4.90
N GLY A 156 2.79 17.80 -5.40
CA GLY A 156 3.83 16.94 -4.87
C GLY A 156 4.16 17.28 -3.42
N GLU A 157 4.37 18.58 -3.13
CA GLU A 157 4.58 19.04 -1.75
C GLU A 157 3.35 18.78 -0.88
N TYR A 158 2.16 19.07 -1.39
CA TYR A 158 0.92 18.94 -0.63
C TYR A 158 0.67 17.48 -0.23
N MET A 159 0.78 16.56 -1.18
CA MET A 159 0.60 15.13 -0.94
C MET A 159 1.71 14.56 -0.06
N TRP A 160 2.97 14.98 -0.25
CA TRP A 160 4.08 14.53 0.60
C TRP A 160 3.89 14.92 2.07
N ARG A 161 3.42 16.14 2.34
CA ARG A 161 3.16 16.57 3.73
C ARG A 161 2.03 15.77 4.36
N GLU A 162 0.93 15.57 3.65
CA GLU A 162 -0.18 14.71 4.10
C GLU A 162 0.28 13.25 4.30
N PHE A 163 1.08 12.72 3.38
CA PHE A 163 1.69 11.39 3.48
C PHE A 163 2.48 11.27 4.77
N HIS A 164 3.44 12.18 4.95
CA HIS A 164 4.39 12.16 6.04
C HIS A 164 3.68 12.27 7.39
N ASP A 165 2.77 13.23 7.54
CA ASP A 165 2.08 13.46 8.81
C ASP A 165 1.21 12.25 9.24
N ARG A 166 0.62 11.55 8.27
CA ARG A 166 -0.31 10.44 8.51
C ARG A 166 0.37 9.08 8.60
N VAL A 167 1.40 8.83 7.78
CA VAL A 167 2.03 7.52 7.62
C VAL A 167 3.27 7.37 8.49
N TYR A 168 4.01 8.44 8.75
CA TYR A 168 5.27 8.34 9.48
C TYR A 168 5.03 7.83 10.92
N ASN A 169 5.73 6.75 11.29
CA ASN A 169 5.58 6.02 12.55
C ASN A 169 4.16 5.49 12.79
N VAL A 170 3.32 5.29 11.75
CA VAL A 170 1.89 4.95 11.94
C VAL A 170 1.68 3.71 12.79
N VAL A 171 2.47 2.65 12.57
CA VAL A 171 2.39 1.40 13.34
C VAL A 171 2.78 1.64 14.80
N SER A 172 3.88 2.35 15.03
CA SER A 172 4.37 2.69 16.37
C SER A 172 3.38 3.57 17.14
N LYS A 173 2.81 4.60 16.48
CA LYS A 173 1.80 5.51 17.06
C LYS A 173 0.53 4.76 17.49
N LYS A 174 0.11 3.74 16.72
CA LYS A 174 -1.11 2.97 17.01
C LYS A 174 -0.89 1.75 17.91
N ARG A 175 0.36 1.34 18.13
CA ARG A 175 0.72 0.13 18.90
C ARG A 175 0.06 0.09 20.28
N LYS A 176 0.15 1.18 21.05
CA LYS A 176 -0.42 1.24 22.41
C LYS A 176 -1.94 1.04 22.39
N THR A 177 -2.64 1.80 21.54
CA THR A 177 -4.10 1.67 21.37
C THR A 177 -4.51 0.26 20.95
N HIS A 178 -3.78 -0.35 20.01
CA HIS A 178 -4.08 -1.72 19.58
C HIS A 178 -3.87 -2.76 20.69
N LEU A 179 -2.84 -2.58 21.53
CA LEU A 179 -2.61 -3.46 22.68
C LEU A 179 -3.74 -3.33 23.73
N GLU A 180 -4.16 -2.10 24.03
CA GLU A 180 -5.26 -1.84 24.97
C GLU A 180 -6.58 -2.43 24.49
N GLU A 181 -6.93 -2.24 23.22
CA GLU A 181 -8.14 -2.82 22.63
C GLU A 181 -8.08 -4.34 22.54
N TYR A 182 -6.91 -4.92 22.24
CA TYR A 182 -6.71 -6.35 22.27
C TYR A 182 -6.91 -6.95 23.67
N ILE A 183 -6.49 -6.26 24.73
CA ILE A 183 -6.74 -6.69 26.11
C ILE A 183 -8.25 -6.74 26.41
N LYS A 184 -9.02 -5.76 25.91
CA LYS A 184 -10.47 -5.67 26.14
C LYS A 184 -11.27 -6.70 25.34
N LEU A 185 -11.00 -6.78 24.04
CA LEU A 185 -11.79 -7.53 23.06
C LEU A 185 -11.22 -8.92 22.77
N GLY A 186 -10.03 -9.20 23.29
CA GLY A 186 -9.34 -10.46 23.16
C GLY A 186 -9.04 -10.81 21.71
N PRO A 187 -9.06 -12.10 21.36
CA PRO A 187 -8.61 -12.56 20.05
C PRO A 187 -9.51 -12.17 18.87
N SER A 188 -10.70 -11.63 19.14
CA SER A 188 -11.62 -11.10 18.12
C SER A 188 -11.17 -9.74 17.55
N TYR A 189 -10.28 -9.04 18.25
CA TYR A 189 -9.79 -7.73 17.83
C TYR A 189 -8.87 -7.81 16.61
N THR A 190 -9.15 -6.98 15.61
CA THR A 190 -8.29 -6.84 14.42
C THR A 190 -7.68 -5.44 14.42
N ALA A 191 -6.36 -5.36 14.59
CA ALA A 191 -5.63 -4.10 14.49
C ALA A 191 -5.66 -3.61 13.03
N THR A 192 -6.11 -2.38 12.83
CA THR A 192 -6.19 -1.73 11.53
C THR A 192 -5.69 -0.30 11.64
N TYR A 193 -5.11 0.20 10.55
CA TYR A 193 -4.72 1.60 10.42
C TYR A 193 -5.03 2.04 8.99
N SER A 194 -5.39 3.31 8.84
CA SER A 194 -5.65 3.94 7.55
C SER A 194 -4.41 4.68 7.08
N LEU A 195 -4.08 4.55 5.80
CA LEU A 195 -2.97 5.23 5.14
C LEU A 195 -3.53 6.33 4.25
N TYR A 196 -2.84 7.47 4.19
CA TYR A 196 -3.28 8.66 3.48
C TYR A 196 -2.10 9.33 2.77
N GLY A 197 -2.40 10.30 1.90
CA GLY A 197 -1.39 11.15 1.27
C GLY A 197 -0.62 10.46 0.15
N PHE A 198 -1.31 9.73 -0.73
CA PHE A 198 -0.67 9.11 -1.88
C PHE A 198 0.28 7.95 -1.56
N ILE A 199 -0.23 6.99 -0.78
CA ILE A 199 0.47 5.74 -0.44
C ILE A 199 0.94 4.95 -1.68
N PHE A 200 0.31 5.17 -2.84
CA PHE A 200 0.73 4.56 -4.10
C PHE A 200 2.18 4.88 -4.47
N ALA A 201 2.72 6.04 -4.08
CA ALA A 201 4.13 6.36 -4.32
C ALA A 201 5.06 5.39 -3.58
N LEU A 202 4.83 5.14 -2.29
CA LEU A 202 5.57 4.14 -1.51
C LEU A 202 5.38 2.72 -2.08
N LYS A 203 4.18 2.44 -2.59
CA LYS A 203 3.87 1.15 -3.21
C LYS A 203 4.66 0.93 -4.49
N VAL A 204 4.73 1.93 -5.37
CA VAL A 204 5.52 1.88 -6.60
C VAL A 204 7.01 1.78 -6.26
N ASP A 205 7.50 2.55 -5.30
CA ASP A 205 8.88 2.44 -4.81
C ASP A 205 9.22 1.01 -4.35
N ALA A 206 8.31 0.41 -3.58
CA ALA A 206 8.43 -0.95 -3.06
C ALA A 206 8.33 -2.05 -4.13
N VAL A 207 7.69 -1.78 -5.27
CA VAL A 207 7.37 -2.76 -6.34
C VAL A 207 8.21 -2.55 -7.61
N GLU A 208 8.81 -1.37 -7.82
CA GLU A 208 9.61 -1.05 -9.01
C GLU A 208 11.08 -0.67 -8.69
N GLY A 209 11.44 -0.39 -7.42
CA GLY A 209 12.84 -0.16 -7.01
C GLY A 209 13.66 -1.46 -6.91
N GLU A 210 15.01 -1.40 -6.80
CA GLU A 210 15.91 -2.59 -6.73
C GLU A 210 15.58 -3.59 -5.59
N LEU A 211 14.78 -3.17 -4.61
CA LEU A 211 14.29 -4.01 -3.51
C LEU A 211 13.02 -4.79 -3.81
N SER A 212 12.31 -4.42 -4.85
CA SER A 212 11.04 -5.00 -5.23
C SER A 212 11.16 -6.40 -5.80
N ASP A 213 12.01 -6.63 -6.80
CA ASP A 213 12.12 -7.95 -7.43
C ASP A 213 12.56 -8.98 -6.42
N TRP A 214 13.54 -8.66 -5.58
CA TRP A 214 13.98 -9.60 -4.55
C TRP A 214 12.97 -9.75 -3.42
N ALA A 215 12.52 -8.67 -2.76
CA ALA A 215 11.64 -8.79 -1.60
C ALA A 215 10.23 -9.22 -1.98
N ALA A 216 9.67 -8.69 -3.08
CA ALA A 216 8.38 -9.12 -3.61
C ALA A 216 8.46 -10.55 -4.14
N ALA A 217 9.49 -10.95 -4.92
CA ALA A 217 9.60 -12.37 -5.30
C ALA A 217 9.82 -13.28 -4.09
N LYS A 218 10.53 -12.82 -3.05
CA LYS A 218 10.74 -13.59 -1.83
C LYS A 218 9.44 -13.77 -1.05
N VAL A 219 8.65 -12.70 -0.87
CA VAL A 219 7.36 -12.76 -0.20
C VAL A 219 6.36 -13.56 -1.04
N GLN A 220 6.32 -13.39 -2.36
CA GLN A 220 5.48 -14.16 -3.27
C GLN A 220 5.85 -15.65 -3.29
N ASP A 221 7.14 -15.99 -3.35
CA ASP A 221 7.63 -17.37 -3.26
C ASP A 221 7.23 -18.02 -1.92
N MET A 222 7.40 -17.29 -0.81
CA MET A 222 6.95 -17.76 0.49
C MET A 222 5.42 -17.85 0.58
N MET A 223 4.68 -16.97 -0.11
CA MET A 223 3.23 -17.03 -0.20
C MET A 223 2.76 -18.26 -0.96
N LEU A 224 3.29 -18.52 -2.15
CA LEU A 224 2.96 -19.67 -2.98
C LEU A 224 3.31 -20.99 -2.28
N LYS A 225 4.52 -21.08 -1.69
CA LYS A 225 4.98 -22.30 -0.99
C LYS A 225 4.09 -22.68 0.18
N SER A 226 3.59 -21.70 0.92
CA SER A 226 2.76 -21.96 2.10
C SER A 226 1.26 -21.80 1.91
N ALA A 227 0.79 -21.64 0.67
CA ALA A 227 -0.62 -21.50 0.32
C ALA A 227 -1.50 -22.70 0.72
N SER A 228 -0.89 -23.86 0.95
CA SER A 228 -1.59 -25.10 1.28
C SER A 228 -1.27 -25.65 2.67
N TRP A 229 -0.57 -24.87 3.49
CA TRP A 229 -0.16 -25.31 4.82
C TRP A 229 -1.31 -25.20 5.82
N VAL A 230 -1.39 -26.17 6.74
CA VAL A 230 -2.43 -26.21 7.75
C VAL A 230 -1.98 -25.41 8.96
N VAL A 231 -2.78 -24.42 9.36
CA VAL A 231 -2.50 -23.55 10.50
C VAL A 231 -3.53 -23.81 11.59
N ASN A 232 -3.08 -24.19 12.78
CA ASN A 232 -3.90 -24.37 13.98
C ASN A 232 -3.51 -23.31 15.02
N GLY A 233 -4.49 -22.65 15.64
CA GLY A 233 -4.21 -21.72 16.73
C GLY A 233 -3.98 -22.50 18.03
N ILE A 234 -2.92 -22.18 18.76
CA ILE A 234 -2.69 -22.70 20.12
C ILE A 234 -3.13 -21.63 21.13
N GLU A 235 -2.57 -20.42 20.99
CA GLU A 235 -3.00 -19.24 21.73
C GLU A 235 -3.38 -18.19 20.69
N HIS A 236 -4.68 -17.95 20.56
CA HIS A 236 -5.18 -17.03 19.55
C HIS A 236 -4.53 -15.66 19.73
N GLY A 237 -4.06 -15.07 18.63
CA GLY A 237 -3.37 -13.78 18.69
C GLY A 237 -1.86 -13.87 18.88
N LYS A 238 -1.34 -14.99 19.41
CA LYS A 238 0.07 -15.08 19.83
C LYS A 238 0.80 -16.29 19.27
N VAL A 239 0.26 -17.50 19.46
CA VAL A 239 0.97 -18.76 19.17
C VAL A 239 0.15 -19.64 18.23
N TYR A 240 0.78 -20.03 17.12
CA TYR A 240 0.18 -20.86 16.09
C TYR A 240 1.07 -22.05 15.78
N GLN A 241 0.42 -23.18 15.56
CA GLN A 241 1.03 -24.39 15.03
C GLN A 241 0.81 -24.42 13.52
N VAL A 242 1.87 -24.60 12.75
CA VAL A 242 1.80 -24.65 11.28
C VAL A 242 2.42 -25.95 10.80
N TYR A 243 1.66 -26.73 10.03
CA TYR A 243 2.13 -27.95 9.39
C TYR A 243 2.47 -27.67 7.92
N ASP A 244 3.76 -27.81 7.56
CA ASP A 244 4.30 -27.51 6.23
C ASP A 244 4.40 -28.74 5.30
N ARG A 245 3.63 -29.79 5.61
CA ARG A 245 3.62 -31.12 4.97
C ARG A 245 4.77 -32.05 5.37
N VAL A 246 5.80 -31.55 6.05
CA VAL A 246 6.93 -32.36 6.51
C VAL A 246 7.05 -32.31 8.03
N ARG A 247 6.95 -31.12 8.61
CA ARG A 247 7.10 -30.89 10.05
C ARG A 247 6.09 -29.88 10.55
N THR A 248 5.95 -29.88 11.87
CA THR A 248 5.12 -28.94 12.59
C THR A 248 5.99 -27.89 13.25
N HIS A 249 5.66 -26.62 12.98
CA HIS A 249 6.37 -25.46 13.50
C HIS A 249 5.48 -24.63 14.41
N ILE A 250 6.08 -24.05 15.45
CA ILE A 250 5.40 -23.11 16.34
C ILE A 250 5.83 -21.71 15.93
N VAL A 251 4.85 -20.89 15.59
CA VAL A 251 5.01 -19.49 15.20
C VAL A 251 4.47 -18.63 16.34
N ARG A 252 5.34 -17.79 16.91
CA ARG A 252 4.96 -16.79 17.92
C ARG A 252 4.97 -15.42 17.24
N ILE A 253 3.78 -14.99 16.83
CA ILE A 253 3.61 -13.81 15.97
C ILE A 253 4.00 -12.53 16.71
N THR A 254 3.66 -12.42 18.00
CA THR A 254 3.97 -11.24 18.83
C THR A 254 5.44 -11.09 19.14
N GLU A 255 6.18 -12.21 19.12
CA GLU A 255 7.62 -12.23 19.39
C GLU A 255 8.43 -12.18 18.09
N GLY A 256 7.78 -12.25 16.91
CA GLY A 256 8.48 -12.35 15.63
C GLY A 256 9.32 -13.62 15.49
N THR A 257 8.90 -14.72 16.12
CA THR A 257 9.70 -15.97 16.15
C THR A 257 8.97 -17.16 15.53
N CYS A 258 9.74 -18.08 14.95
CA CYS A 258 9.26 -19.38 14.53
C CYS A 258 10.26 -20.47 14.90
N THR A 259 9.80 -21.68 15.25
CA THR A 259 10.69 -22.81 15.51
C THR A 259 11.48 -23.26 14.28
N CYS A 260 11.11 -22.81 13.07
CA CYS A 260 11.94 -23.00 11.87
C CYS A 260 13.18 -22.09 11.83
N ARG A 261 13.29 -21.13 12.76
CA ARG A 261 14.35 -20.12 12.92
C ARG A 261 14.58 -19.15 11.76
N LYS A 262 13.97 -19.38 10.60
CA LYS A 262 14.13 -18.51 9.42
C LYS A 262 13.65 -17.08 9.67
N TRP A 263 12.63 -16.90 10.52
CA TRP A 263 12.16 -15.56 10.86
C TRP A 263 13.22 -14.79 11.66
N GLN A 264 13.80 -15.44 12.66
CA GLN A 264 14.82 -14.85 13.52
C GLN A 264 16.15 -14.64 12.81
N LEU A 265 16.48 -15.49 11.84
CA LEU A 265 17.75 -15.45 11.11
C LEU A 265 17.76 -14.44 9.97
N LEU A 266 16.60 -14.14 9.39
CA LEU A 266 16.49 -13.29 8.19
C LEU A 266 15.75 -11.99 8.47
N GLY A 267 15.21 -11.77 9.67
CA GLY A 267 14.32 -10.65 9.98
C GLY A 267 12.96 -10.69 9.27
N LEU A 268 12.76 -11.57 8.28
CA LEU A 268 11.56 -11.67 7.46
C LEU A 268 10.59 -12.75 7.98
N PRO A 269 9.26 -12.52 7.96
CA PRO A 269 8.26 -13.55 8.21
C PRO A 269 8.52 -14.78 7.34
N CYS A 270 8.87 -15.90 7.97
CA CYS A 270 9.03 -17.16 7.26
C CYS A 270 7.69 -17.62 6.65
N GLY A 271 7.73 -18.56 5.70
CA GLY A 271 6.51 -19.11 5.08
C GLY A 271 5.44 -19.57 6.09
N HIS A 272 5.85 -20.03 7.29
CA HIS A 272 4.93 -20.42 8.37
C HIS A 272 4.21 -19.20 8.98
N ALA A 273 4.94 -18.10 9.16
CA ALA A 273 4.39 -16.84 9.65
C ALA A 273 3.42 -16.20 8.64
N ILE A 274 3.76 -16.24 7.35
CA ILE A 274 2.90 -15.73 6.28
C ILE A 274 1.63 -16.57 6.15
N ALA A 275 1.71 -17.90 6.35
CA ALA A 275 0.53 -18.77 6.37
C ALA A 275 -0.42 -18.39 7.53
N VAL A 276 0.13 -18.09 8.72
CA VAL A 276 -0.64 -17.60 9.86
C VAL A 276 -1.29 -16.25 9.56
N GLY A 277 -0.56 -15.32 8.96
CA GLY A 277 -1.09 -14.01 8.54
C GLY A 277 -2.28 -14.12 7.58
N ARG A 278 -2.23 -15.06 6.62
CA ARG A 278 -3.33 -15.31 5.68
C ARG A 278 -4.57 -15.90 6.33
N LYS A 279 -4.42 -16.87 7.25
CA LYS A 279 -5.58 -17.40 8.00
C LYS A 279 -6.25 -16.33 8.88
N ARG A 280 -5.51 -15.31 9.30
CA ARG A 280 -6.07 -14.14 10.02
C ARG A 280 -6.81 -13.16 9.12
N GLY A 281 -6.40 -13.02 7.85
CA GLY A 281 -7.01 -12.10 6.88
C GLY A 281 -8.15 -12.69 6.05
N GLY A 282 -8.26 -14.02 5.95
CA GLY A 282 -9.30 -14.69 5.17
C GLY A 282 -10.42 -15.26 6.04
N LYS A 283 -11.58 -14.58 6.09
CA LYS A 283 -12.84 -15.32 6.28
C LYS A 283 -13.12 -16.08 4.98
N SER A 284 -12.88 -17.39 4.97
CA SER A 284 -13.44 -18.24 3.91
C SER A 284 -14.82 -18.73 4.35
N PRO A 285 -15.84 -18.70 3.46
CA PRO A 285 -17.13 -19.31 3.74
C PRO A 285 -17.00 -20.83 3.83
N SER A 286 -17.76 -21.40 4.76
CA SER A 286 -17.97 -22.84 4.90
C SER A 286 -18.29 -23.50 3.55
N ARG A 287 -17.42 -24.40 3.09
CA ARG A 287 -17.75 -25.35 2.02
C ARG A 287 -18.66 -26.43 2.60
N GLY A 288 -19.95 -26.25 2.39
CA GLY A 288 -20.93 -27.32 2.45
C GLY A 288 -20.59 -28.38 1.40
N THR A 289 -20.56 -29.62 1.84
CA THR A 289 -20.46 -30.83 1.04
C THR A 289 -21.61 -30.89 0.04
N GLN A 290 -21.31 -30.86 -1.26
CA GLN A 290 -22.17 -31.46 -2.28
C GLN A 290 -21.34 -32.34 -3.22
N ARG A 291 -21.68 -33.63 -3.17
CA ARG A 291 -21.29 -34.68 -4.10
C ARG A 291 -22.08 -34.52 -5.40
N SER A 292 -21.40 -34.61 -6.53
CA SER A 292 -21.91 -35.15 -7.81
C SER A 292 -20.68 -35.60 -8.62
N THR A 293 -20.38 -36.90 -8.69
CA THR A 293 -20.78 -37.88 -9.73
C THR A 293 -20.77 -37.31 -11.15
N GLY A 294 -19.85 -37.80 -12.00
CA GLY A 294 -19.96 -37.64 -13.46
C GLY A 294 -18.66 -37.69 -14.26
N SER A 295 -18.14 -38.90 -14.45
CA SER A 295 -17.47 -39.41 -15.67
C SER A 295 -16.43 -38.55 -16.41
N SER A 296 -15.18 -39.01 -16.31
CA SER A 296 -14.08 -38.73 -17.23
C SER A 296 -14.26 -39.43 -18.58
N GLN A 297 -14.10 -38.70 -19.69
CA GLN A 297 -13.62 -39.26 -20.95
C GLN A 297 -12.50 -38.36 -21.49
N THR A 298 -11.34 -38.98 -21.63
CA THR A 298 -10.14 -38.51 -22.30
C THR A 298 -10.32 -38.58 -23.81
N GLN A 299 -9.79 -37.59 -24.56
CA GLN A 299 -9.08 -37.84 -25.82
C GLN A 299 -8.34 -36.59 -26.34
N ASN A 300 -7.02 -36.74 -26.43
CA ASN A 300 -6.11 -36.38 -27.52
C ASN A 300 -6.27 -35.08 -28.33
N GLY A 301 -5.20 -34.29 -28.34
CA GLY A 301 -4.93 -33.29 -29.37
C GLY A 301 -3.59 -32.58 -29.18
N ARG A 302 -2.51 -33.13 -29.76
CA ARG A 302 -1.19 -32.48 -29.91
C ARG A 302 -1.24 -31.52 -31.12
N PRO A 303 -0.47 -30.43 -31.13
CA PRO A 303 0.80 -30.44 -31.90
C PRO A 303 1.93 -29.71 -31.15
N GLN A 304 3.08 -30.35 -30.90
CA GLN A 304 4.32 -30.20 -31.69
C GLN A 304 4.58 -28.78 -32.23
N ASN A 305 5.53 -28.08 -31.60
CA ASN A 305 6.50 -27.32 -32.37
C ASN A 305 7.91 -27.35 -31.76
N ARG A 306 8.88 -27.31 -32.67
CA ARG A 306 10.30 -27.67 -32.57
C ARG A 306 11.16 -26.64 -31.82
N ARG A 307 12.14 -27.21 -31.09
CA ARG A 307 13.51 -26.76 -30.75
C ARG A 307 14.02 -25.45 -31.37
N VAL A 308 14.66 -24.66 -30.52
CA VAL A 308 16.04 -24.17 -30.77
C VAL A 308 16.87 -24.39 -29.49
N ASN A 309 18.01 -25.06 -29.65
CA ASN A 309 19.09 -25.23 -28.67
C ASN A 309 20.14 -24.14 -28.91
N SER A 310 20.78 -23.63 -27.84
CA SER A 310 22.25 -23.54 -27.67
C SER A 310 22.56 -22.66 -26.45
N GLN A 311 23.15 -23.24 -25.38
CA GLN A 311 24.55 -22.99 -24.95
C GLN A 311 24.81 -21.50 -24.64
N GLY A 312 25.06 -21.08 -23.40
CA GLY A 312 26.07 -21.62 -22.49
C GLY A 312 27.35 -20.78 -22.63
N SER A 313 27.50 -19.74 -21.81
CA SER A 313 28.80 -19.10 -21.57
C SER A 313 28.88 -18.66 -20.11
N GLN A 314 29.51 -19.53 -19.32
CA GLN A 314 30.09 -19.19 -18.03
C GLN A 314 31.20 -18.15 -18.24
N ARG A 315 31.19 -17.08 -17.45
CA ARG A 315 32.41 -16.36 -17.06
C ARG A 315 32.38 -16.13 -15.56
N SER A 316 33.11 -16.99 -14.87
CA SER A 316 33.75 -16.74 -13.57
C SER A 316 34.85 -15.69 -13.77
N MET A 317 35.04 -14.74 -12.85
CA MET A 317 35.98 -14.74 -11.71
C MET A 317 36.21 -13.25 -11.33
N PRO A 318 36.88 -12.89 -10.22
CA PRO A 318 36.94 -13.51 -8.89
C PRO A 318 36.60 -12.51 -7.77
N PHE A 319 36.24 -13.08 -6.61
CA PHE A 319 36.25 -12.39 -5.33
C PHE A 319 37.69 -12.03 -4.94
N GLY A 320 37.92 -10.76 -4.59
CA GLY A 320 39.10 -10.29 -3.86
C GLY A 320 38.63 -9.57 -2.61
N TYR A 321 38.61 -10.30 -1.49
CA TYR A 321 38.45 -9.78 -0.15
C TYR A 321 39.84 -9.36 0.35
N ASP A 322 40.01 -8.13 0.81
CA ASP A 322 41.15 -7.72 1.63
C ASP A 322 40.60 -7.25 3.00
N PRO A 323 40.93 -7.92 4.12
CA PRO A 323 40.50 -7.54 5.44
C PRO A 323 41.55 -6.65 6.10
N VAL A 324 41.18 -5.43 6.52
CA VAL A 324 42.01 -4.66 7.46
C VAL A 324 41.17 -4.19 8.65
N ASN A 325 41.36 -4.96 9.73
CA ASN A 325 41.37 -4.63 11.15
C ASN A 325 40.34 -3.66 11.76
N LEU A 326 39.46 -4.28 12.55
CA LEU A 326 39.03 -3.81 13.86
C LEU A 326 40.23 -3.42 14.75
N ALA A 327 40.19 -2.20 15.29
CA ALA A 327 40.62 -1.88 16.65
C ALA A 327 40.08 -0.48 17.03
N ASP A 328 38.96 -0.49 17.75
CA ASP A 328 38.58 0.30 18.94
C ASP A 328 39.53 1.39 19.49
N PRO A 329 39.01 2.36 20.29
CA PRO A 329 37.80 2.29 21.12
C PRO A 329 36.67 3.30 20.84
#